data_AF-A0A8B6C5V3-F1
#
_entry.id   AF-A0A8B6C5V3-F1
#
_cell.length_a   1.000
_cell.length_b   1.000
_cell.length_c   1.000
_cell.angle_alpha   90.00
_cell.angle_beta   90.00
_cell.angle_gamma   90.00
#
_symmetry.space_group_name_H-M   'P 1'
#
loop_
_entity.id
_entity.type
_entity.pdbx_description
1 polymer ?
#
loop_
_entity_poly.entity_id
_entity_poly.type
_entity_poly.pdbx_seq_one_letter_code
_entity_poly.pdbx_strand_id
1 'polypeptide(L)'
;LLSRYLDITTPPSQELLSILSGLATRQEDKQRIKRIAENTSAYEDWKSHGMPNILDLLRDYPSLQVTPAFLISQLPLLLPRYYSISSALDAAPGEVHVTVAVVEYQTPDGRQHKGVCSNWLNTLPVGQDIYCSVRSAPLFHLPSDTKVPIIMVGPGTGIAPFRSFWMQRKINIELASRNRQRISFGESYLYFGCRHTIADNIFKNELQQRENEGILTRCYFAYSREQGMKKTYVQDLIQRNATDVFRLVVKENGHFYICGSIQMASDVKQMLRYVIQTIGRLSDSQVDQYMDTMKEENRLHEDIFGLAVRLKKR
;
A
#
# COMPACT_ATOMS: atom_id res chain seq x y z
N LEU A 1 4.02 10.33 -27.05
CA LEU A 1 4.91 9.20 -26.70
C LEU A 1 5.41 9.31 -25.27
N LEU A 2 6.31 10.25 -24.95
CA LEU A 2 6.93 10.39 -23.62
C LEU A 2 5.95 10.66 -22.47
N SER A 3 4.81 11.30 -22.73
CA SER A 3 3.81 11.62 -21.69
C SER A 3 2.88 10.47 -21.31
N ARG A 4 2.75 9.44 -22.16
CA ARG A 4 1.71 8.39 -22.01
C ARG A 4 2.23 6.96 -22.11
N TYR A 5 3.36 6.74 -22.78
CA TYR A 5 3.79 5.39 -23.15
C TYR A 5 5.18 5.02 -22.66
N LEU A 6 6.04 6.01 -22.35
CA LEU A 6 7.42 5.77 -21.94
C LEU A 6 7.64 6.29 -20.53
N ASP A 7 8.39 5.53 -19.73
CA ASP A 7 8.78 5.92 -18.39
C ASP A 7 10.07 6.74 -18.44
N ILE A 8 9.92 8.02 -18.12
CA ILE A 8 11.01 9.00 -18.04
C ILE A 8 11.42 9.29 -16.59
N THR A 9 10.88 8.56 -15.62
CA THR A 9 10.99 8.86 -14.18
C THR A 9 11.70 7.78 -13.38
N THR A 10 11.67 6.53 -13.84
CA THR A 10 12.45 5.45 -13.23
C THR A 10 13.94 5.67 -13.49
N PRO A 11 14.83 5.42 -12.50
CA PRO A 11 16.26 5.48 -12.74
C PRO A 11 16.69 4.58 -13.91
N PRO A 12 17.47 5.13 -14.87
CA PRO A 12 18.07 4.33 -15.94
C PRO A 12 18.74 3.06 -15.40
N SER A 13 18.46 1.92 -16.03
CA SER A 13 19.07 0.65 -15.64
C SER A 13 20.59 0.67 -15.84
N GLN A 14 21.32 -0.22 -15.17
CA GLN A 14 22.76 -0.39 -15.40
C GLN A 14 23.10 -0.64 -16.89
N GLU A 15 22.26 -1.40 -17.59
CA GLU A 15 22.37 -1.62 -19.03
C GLU A 15 22.24 -0.32 -19.83
N LEU A 16 21.19 0.48 -19.56
CA LEU A 16 20.98 1.76 -20.23
C LEU A 16 22.11 2.75 -19.92
N LEU A 17 22.59 2.78 -18.68
CA LEU A 17 23.74 3.61 -18.30
C LEU A 17 25.02 3.18 -19.04
N SER A 18 25.23 1.89 -19.25
CA SER A 18 26.36 1.38 -20.04
C SER A 18 26.33 1.93 -21.47
N ILE A 19 25.16 1.87 -22.12
CA ILE A 19 24.96 2.43 -23.47
C ILE A 19 25.18 3.95 -23.46
N LEU A 20 24.57 4.67 -22.53
CA LEU A 20 24.67 6.12 -22.41
C LEU A 20 26.11 6.60 -22.18
N SER A 21 26.93 5.83 -21.45
CA SER A 21 28.35 6.17 -21.25
C SER A 21 29.12 6.30 -22.57
N GLY A 22 28.74 5.53 -23.60
CA GLY A 22 29.31 5.60 -24.94
C GLY A 22 28.95 6.87 -25.71
N LEU A 23 27.90 7.58 -25.30
CA LEU A 23 27.40 8.80 -25.94
C LEU A 23 27.93 10.09 -25.31
N ALA A 24 28.71 10.00 -24.23
CA ALA A 24 29.32 11.16 -23.60
C ALA A 24 30.56 11.61 -24.37
N THR A 25 30.63 12.91 -24.73
CA THR A 25 31.78 13.48 -25.44
C THR A 25 32.94 13.81 -24.51
N ARG A 26 32.68 14.04 -23.21
CA ARG A 26 33.72 14.28 -22.20
C ARG A 26 34.17 12.97 -21.56
N GLN A 27 35.47 12.71 -21.59
CA GLN A 27 36.06 11.47 -21.08
C GLN A 27 35.77 11.24 -19.58
N GLU A 28 35.74 12.31 -18.78
CA GLU A 28 35.39 12.22 -17.36
C GLU A 28 33.95 11.74 -17.14
N ASP A 29 32.99 12.25 -17.91
CA ASP A 29 31.57 11.86 -17.80
C ASP A 29 31.38 10.41 -18.22
N LYS A 30 31.99 10.02 -19.34
CA LYS A 30 32.03 8.63 -19.80
C LYS A 30 32.52 7.69 -18.69
N GLN A 31 33.64 8.02 -18.04
CA GLN A 31 34.18 7.19 -16.97
C GLN A 31 33.26 7.15 -15.75
N ARG A 32 32.67 8.28 -15.35
CA ARG A 32 31.75 8.34 -14.19
C ARG A 32 30.50 7.50 -14.44
N ILE A 33 29.83 7.69 -15.57
CA ILE A 33 28.62 6.93 -15.94
C ILE A 33 28.95 5.44 -16.05
N LYS A 34 30.06 5.09 -16.71
CA LYS A 34 30.50 3.70 -16.85
C LYS A 34 30.75 3.02 -15.51
N ARG A 35 31.38 3.70 -14.54
CA ARG A 35 31.57 3.17 -13.17
C ARG A 35 30.24 2.85 -12.49
N ILE A 36 29.25 3.72 -12.63
CA ILE A 36 27.90 3.51 -12.08
C ILE A 36 27.25 2.31 -12.77
N ALA A 37 27.37 2.21 -14.11
CA ALA A 37 26.80 1.11 -14.89
C ALA A 37 27.38 -0.26 -14.50
N GLU A 38 28.71 -0.37 -14.36
CA GLU A 38 29.40 -1.66 -14.21
C GLU A 38 29.52 -2.16 -12.75
N ASN A 39 29.24 -1.31 -11.76
CA ASN A 39 29.35 -1.67 -10.35
C ASN A 39 28.00 -1.56 -9.63
N THR A 40 27.42 -2.70 -9.23
CA THR A 40 26.12 -2.76 -8.56
C THR A 40 26.06 -1.95 -7.26
N SER A 41 27.14 -1.92 -6.47
CA SER A 41 27.18 -1.10 -5.25
C SER A 41 27.15 0.38 -5.60
N ALA A 42 27.94 0.81 -6.59
CA ALA A 42 27.95 2.20 -7.04
C ALA A 42 26.61 2.61 -7.65
N TYR A 43 25.94 1.69 -8.35
CA TYR A 43 24.59 1.89 -8.89
C TYR A 43 23.56 2.09 -7.79
N GLU A 44 23.53 1.22 -6.78
CA GLU A 44 22.59 1.35 -5.66
C GLU A 44 22.88 2.60 -4.82
N ASP A 45 24.15 2.94 -4.61
CA ASP A 45 24.53 4.20 -3.98
C ASP A 45 24.00 5.39 -4.79
N TRP A 46 24.29 5.47 -6.10
CA TRP A 46 23.79 6.53 -6.98
C TRP A 46 22.26 6.61 -6.98
N LYS A 47 21.57 5.48 -7.09
CA LYS A 47 20.12 5.39 -7.06
C LYS A 47 19.53 5.85 -5.73
N SER A 48 20.21 5.55 -4.62
CA SER A 48 19.78 5.98 -3.28
C SER A 48 19.85 7.51 -3.09
N HIS A 49 20.62 8.22 -3.92
CA HIS A 49 20.68 9.68 -3.96
C HIS A 49 19.46 10.30 -4.67
N GLY A 50 18.25 9.96 -4.22
CA GLY A 50 17.02 10.59 -4.66
C GLY A 50 16.35 9.96 -5.88
N MET A 51 16.73 8.76 -6.30
CA MET A 51 16.17 8.07 -7.48
C MET A 51 16.26 8.95 -8.75
N PRO A 52 17.49 9.30 -9.18
CA PRO A 52 17.71 10.15 -10.35
C PRO A 52 17.10 9.53 -11.60
N ASN A 53 16.36 10.33 -12.37
CA ASN A 53 15.73 9.91 -13.62
C ASN A 53 16.56 10.28 -14.86
N ILE A 54 16.06 10.02 -16.07
CA ILE A 54 16.82 10.32 -17.30
C ILE A 54 17.07 11.82 -17.50
N LEU A 55 16.13 12.69 -17.11
CA LEU A 55 16.31 14.14 -17.19
C LEU A 55 17.38 14.61 -16.21
N ASP A 56 17.42 14.02 -15.03
CA ASP A 56 18.47 14.27 -14.03
C ASP A 56 19.85 13.92 -14.57
N LEU A 57 19.98 12.74 -15.16
CA LEU A 57 21.24 12.29 -15.76
C LEU A 57 21.71 13.24 -16.89
N LEU A 58 20.80 13.67 -17.78
CA LEU A 58 21.13 14.59 -18.86
C LEU A 58 21.54 15.99 -18.36
N ARG A 59 21.02 16.43 -17.22
CA ARG A 59 21.41 17.69 -16.57
C ARG A 59 22.76 17.57 -15.86
N ASP A 60 22.98 16.46 -15.17
CA ASP A 60 24.20 16.21 -14.40
C ASP A 60 25.40 15.93 -15.32
N TYR A 61 25.15 15.42 -16.55
CA TYR A 61 26.16 15.14 -17.56
C TYR A 61 25.84 15.80 -18.92
N PRO A 62 26.03 17.13 -19.08
CA PRO A 62 25.70 17.86 -20.31
C PRO A 62 26.46 17.41 -21.58
N SER A 63 27.53 16.62 -21.43
CA SER A 63 28.28 16.05 -22.55
C SER A 63 27.60 14.84 -23.20
N LEU A 64 26.52 14.31 -22.60
CA LEU A 64 25.71 13.23 -23.17
C LEU A 64 24.98 13.71 -24.43
N GLN A 65 25.37 13.19 -25.58
CA GLN A 65 24.74 13.47 -26.87
C GLN A 65 23.67 12.43 -27.16
N VAL A 66 22.46 12.64 -26.62
CA VAL A 66 21.34 11.72 -26.76
C VAL A 66 20.32 12.26 -27.77
N THR A 67 20.01 11.45 -28.79
CA THR A 67 18.99 11.81 -29.79
C THR A 67 17.57 11.45 -29.31
N PRO A 68 16.53 12.14 -29.80
CA PRO A 68 15.15 11.76 -29.50
C PRO A 68 14.81 10.32 -29.92
N ALA A 69 15.35 9.86 -31.06
CA ALA A 69 15.15 8.49 -31.55
C ALA A 69 15.73 7.45 -30.58
N PHE A 70 16.91 7.74 -30.02
CA PHE A 70 17.51 6.89 -28.98
C PHE A 70 16.58 6.78 -27.78
N LEU A 71 16.12 7.90 -27.20
CA LEU A 71 15.23 7.89 -26.04
C LEU A 71 13.96 7.09 -26.28
N ILE A 72 13.32 7.28 -27.44
CA ILE A 72 12.09 6.56 -27.78
C ILE A 72 12.34 5.04 -27.87
N SER A 73 13.51 4.63 -28.34
CA SER A 73 13.87 3.20 -28.49
C SER A 73 14.35 2.53 -27.21
N GLN A 74 14.93 3.29 -26.28
CA GLN A 74 15.62 2.73 -25.10
C GLN A 74 14.86 2.90 -23.79
N LEU A 75 13.94 3.87 -23.70
CA LEU A 75 13.17 4.07 -22.48
C LEU A 75 12.15 2.93 -22.29
N PRO A 76 11.98 2.42 -21.06
CA PRO A 76 10.99 1.40 -20.77
C PRO A 76 9.57 1.94 -20.95
N LEU A 77 8.61 1.04 -21.14
CA LEU A 77 7.20 1.40 -21.22
C LEU A 77 6.69 1.91 -19.87
N LEU A 78 5.80 2.90 -19.91
CA LEU A 78 5.11 3.40 -18.73
C LEU A 78 4.10 2.36 -18.24
N LEU A 79 4.36 1.81 -17.04
CA LEU A 79 3.48 0.80 -16.44
C LEU A 79 2.24 1.43 -15.77
N PRO A 80 1.09 0.74 -15.76
CA PRO A 80 -0.07 1.16 -14.96
C PRO A 80 0.26 1.09 -13.46
N ARG A 81 -0.44 1.90 -12.66
CA ARG A 81 -0.36 1.88 -11.19
C ARG A 81 -1.63 1.26 -10.61
N TYR A 82 -1.47 0.36 -9.65
CA TYR A 82 -2.57 -0.30 -8.98
C TYR A 82 -3.02 0.49 -7.74
N TYR A 83 -4.33 0.55 -7.54
CA TYR A 83 -4.96 1.10 -6.36
C TYR A 83 -6.05 0.14 -5.89
N SER A 84 -6.09 -0.17 -4.60
CA SER A 84 -7.18 -0.96 -4.02
C SER A 84 -8.48 -0.16 -4.09
N ILE A 85 -9.55 -0.81 -4.53
CA ILE A 85 -10.86 -0.17 -4.68
C ILE A 85 -11.46 0.10 -3.29
N SER A 86 -11.85 1.36 -3.07
CA SER A 86 -12.38 1.88 -1.81
C SER A 86 -13.90 2.08 -1.82
N SER A 87 -14.61 1.45 -2.77
CA SER A 87 -16.07 1.42 -2.89
C SER A 87 -16.58 -0.01 -3.05
N ALA A 88 -17.82 -0.25 -2.64
CA ALA A 88 -18.55 -1.47 -2.94
C ALA A 88 -19.50 -1.23 -4.11
N LEU A 89 -19.56 -2.17 -5.06
CA LEU A 89 -20.39 -2.04 -6.27
C LEU A 89 -21.87 -1.84 -5.93
N ASP A 90 -22.39 -2.58 -4.94
CA ASP A 90 -23.80 -2.47 -4.54
C ASP A 90 -24.12 -1.15 -3.82
N ALA A 91 -23.11 -0.52 -3.22
CA ALA A 91 -23.27 0.75 -2.51
C ALA A 91 -23.06 1.97 -3.42
N ALA A 92 -22.28 1.84 -4.50
CA ALA A 92 -22.02 2.89 -5.48
C ALA A 92 -22.03 2.32 -6.91
N PRO A 93 -23.22 1.97 -7.46
CA PRO A 93 -23.31 1.40 -8.80
C PRO A 93 -22.79 2.37 -9.86
N GLY A 94 -21.90 1.88 -10.74
CA GLY A 94 -21.29 2.70 -11.79
C GLY A 94 -20.09 3.55 -11.32
N GLU A 95 -19.70 3.46 -10.05
CA GLU A 95 -18.60 4.24 -9.48
C GLU A 95 -17.46 3.34 -8.97
N VAL A 96 -16.22 3.80 -9.15
CA VAL A 96 -15.02 3.19 -8.56
C VAL A 96 -14.29 4.25 -7.75
N HIS A 97 -14.19 4.04 -6.43
CA HIS A 97 -13.44 4.94 -5.56
C HIS A 97 -12.03 4.39 -5.34
N VAL A 98 -11.06 5.28 -5.23
CA VAL A 98 -9.68 4.95 -4.88
C VAL A 98 -9.17 5.88 -3.78
N THR A 99 -8.38 5.33 -2.86
CA THR A 99 -7.71 6.13 -1.81
C THR A 99 -6.23 6.27 -2.17
N VAL A 100 -5.83 7.48 -2.57
CA VAL A 100 -4.49 7.72 -3.16
C VAL A 100 -3.64 8.57 -2.23
N ALA A 101 -2.45 8.07 -1.87
CA ALA A 101 -1.41 8.91 -1.27
C ALA A 101 -0.69 9.68 -2.39
N VAL A 102 -0.70 11.01 -2.31
CA VAL A 102 0.06 11.85 -3.24
C VAL A 102 1.54 11.74 -2.89
N VAL A 103 2.33 11.17 -3.81
CA VAL A 103 3.77 10.97 -3.60
C VAL A 103 4.53 12.19 -4.11
N GLU A 104 5.14 12.93 -3.21
CA GLU A 104 6.07 14.02 -3.54
C GLU A 104 7.26 13.99 -2.59
N TYR A 105 8.44 14.24 -3.13
CA TYR A 105 9.65 14.28 -2.33
C TYR A 105 10.75 15.15 -2.93
N GLN A 106 11.61 15.63 -2.04
CA GLN A 106 12.81 16.37 -2.43
C GLN A 106 14.00 15.42 -2.40
N THR A 107 14.79 15.42 -3.47
CA THR A 107 16.07 14.72 -3.55
C THR A 107 17.11 15.41 -2.65
N PRO A 108 18.23 14.74 -2.30
CA PRO A 108 19.27 15.33 -1.44
C PRO A 108 19.89 16.63 -1.98
N ASP A 109 19.87 16.82 -3.30
CA ASP A 109 20.37 18.02 -3.99
C ASP A 109 19.28 19.07 -4.27
N GLY A 110 18.08 18.89 -3.70
CA GLY A 110 17.03 19.91 -3.69
C GLY A 110 16.01 19.82 -4.82
N ARG A 111 16.15 18.90 -5.78
CA ARG A 111 15.17 18.69 -6.86
C ARG A 111 13.86 18.11 -6.29
N GLN A 112 12.74 18.48 -6.90
CA GLN A 112 11.42 17.98 -6.52
C GLN A 112 10.99 16.85 -7.45
N HIS A 113 10.78 15.67 -6.90
CA HIS A 113 10.29 14.50 -7.60
C HIS A 113 8.86 14.20 -7.19
N LYS A 114 8.05 13.84 -8.18
CA LYS A 114 6.62 13.57 -8.04
C LYS A 114 6.31 12.17 -8.53
N GLY A 115 5.52 11.42 -7.77
CA GLY A 115 4.97 10.15 -8.26
C GLY A 115 4.03 10.40 -9.42
N VAL A 116 4.31 9.75 -10.57
CA VAL A 116 3.61 9.99 -11.84
C VAL A 116 2.09 9.88 -11.71
N CYS A 117 1.57 8.71 -11.38
CA CYS A 117 0.13 8.46 -11.37
C CYS A 117 -0.60 9.21 -10.24
N SER A 118 -0.03 9.25 -9.03
CA SER A 118 -0.66 9.93 -7.89
C SER A 118 -0.81 11.44 -8.11
N ASN A 119 0.20 12.08 -8.72
CA ASN A 119 0.11 13.52 -9.01
C ASN A 119 -0.74 13.79 -10.24
N TRP A 120 -0.69 12.93 -11.25
CA TRP A 120 -1.61 13.00 -12.37
C TRP A 120 -3.06 12.99 -11.88
N LEU A 121 -3.46 11.99 -11.08
CA LEU A 121 -4.79 11.90 -10.47
C LEU A 121 -5.14 13.14 -9.63
N ASN A 122 -4.20 13.67 -8.85
CA ASN A 122 -4.42 14.85 -8.01
C ASN A 122 -4.61 16.16 -8.80
N THR A 123 -4.24 16.18 -10.09
CA THR A 123 -4.35 17.36 -10.97
C THR A 123 -5.45 17.22 -12.03
N LEU A 124 -6.12 16.08 -12.08
CA LEU A 124 -7.16 15.84 -13.08
C LEU A 124 -8.41 16.70 -12.81
N PRO A 125 -8.95 17.39 -13.82
CA PRO A 125 -10.26 18.01 -13.74
C PRO A 125 -11.37 16.96 -13.74
N VAL A 126 -12.49 17.31 -13.10
CA VAL A 126 -13.73 16.51 -13.15
C VAL A 126 -14.21 16.41 -14.60
N GLY A 127 -14.67 15.22 -14.98
CA GLY A 127 -15.15 14.93 -16.34
C GLY A 127 -14.07 14.46 -17.32
N GLN A 128 -12.81 14.36 -16.90
CA GLN A 128 -11.76 13.78 -17.74
C GLN A 128 -11.81 12.25 -17.75
N ASP A 129 -11.64 11.68 -18.96
CA ASP A 129 -11.54 10.24 -19.15
C ASP A 129 -10.28 9.65 -18.52
N ILE A 130 -10.46 8.53 -17.81
CA ILE A 130 -9.39 7.73 -17.22
C ILE A 130 -9.43 6.34 -17.85
N TYR A 131 -8.32 5.94 -18.47
CA TYR A 131 -8.13 4.58 -18.96
C TYR A 131 -7.65 3.69 -17.82
N CYS A 132 -8.50 2.78 -17.36
CA CYS A 132 -8.18 1.82 -16.31
C CYS A 132 -8.79 0.45 -16.61
N SER A 133 -8.34 -0.56 -15.87
CA SER A 133 -8.93 -1.90 -15.87
C SER A 133 -8.97 -2.43 -14.45
N VAL A 134 -9.92 -3.33 -14.19
CA VAL A 134 -10.06 -3.98 -12.88
C VAL A 134 -9.25 -5.27 -12.89
N ARG A 135 -8.38 -5.42 -11.89
CA ARG A 135 -7.69 -6.67 -11.60
C ARG A 135 -8.30 -7.28 -10.35
N SER A 136 -8.91 -8.45 -10.48
CA SER A 136 -9.50 -9.17 -9.35
C SER A 136 -8.43 -9.63 -8.35
N ALA A 137 -8.77 -9.57 -7.06
CA ALA A 137 -7.94 -10.02 -5.95
C ALA A 137 -8.69 -11.12 -5.15
N PRO A 138 -8.81 -12.35 -5.68
CA PRO A 138 -9.66 -13.40 -5.10
C PRO A 138 -9.28 -13.80 -3.67
N LEU A 139 -8.01 -13.59 -3.29
CA LEU A 139 -7.49 -13.84 -1.95
C LEU A 139 -7.68 -12.66 -0.99
N PHE A 140 -8.37 -11.60 -1.39
CA PHE A 140 -8.62 -10.39 -0.58
C PHE A 140 -10.08 -9.96 -0.66
N HIS A 141 -11.01 -10.92 -0.64
CA HIS A 141 -12.44 -10.67 -0.56
C HIS A 141 -12.98 -10.96 0.85
N LEU A 142 -14.14 -10.40 1.16
CA LEU A 142 -14.91 -10.78 2.36
C LEU A 142 -15.20 -12.30 2.36
N PRO A 143 -15.30 -12.92 3.54
CA PRO A 143 -15.64 -14.34 3.62
C PRO A 143 -17.06 -14.59 3.12
N SER A 144 -17.27 -15.74 2.48
CA SER A 144 -18.60 -16.16 2.02
C SER A 144 -19.57 -16.41 3.18
N ASP A 145 -19.06 -16.91 4.32
CA ASP A 145 -19.85 -17.00 5.54
C ASP A 145 -19.87 -15.64 6.24
N THR A 146 -21.04 -15.04 6.38
CA THR A 146 -21.19 -13.72 7.03
C THR A 146 -20.99 -13.77 8.54
N LYS A 147 -21.06 -14.97 9.15
CA LYS A 147 -21.02 -15.18 10.60
C LYS A 147 -19.61 -15.20 11.16
N VAL A 148 -18.61 -15.52 10.34
CA VAL A 148 -17.22 -15.54 10.82
C VAL A 148 -16.74 -14.10 11.06
N PRO A 149 -16.00 -13.85 12.15
CA PRO A 149 -15.49 -12.52 12.42
C PRO A 149 -14.36 -12.15 11.47
N ILE A 150 -14.16 -10.85 11.28
CA ILE A 150 -13.07 -10.31 10.46
C ILE A 150 -12.26 -9.30 11.26
N ILE A 151 -10.94 -9.37 11.15
CA ILE A 151 -10.01 -8.36 11.66
C ILE A 151 -9.32 -7.71 10.46
N MET A 152 -9.42 -6.39 10.38
CA MET A 152 -8.86 -5.57 9.29
C MET A 152 -7.75 -4.68 9.84
N VAL A 153 -6.54 -4.79 9.30
CA VAL A 153 -5.38 -4.01 9.74
C VAL A 153 -4.82 -3.21 8.57
N GLY A 154 -5.00 -1.88 8.61
CA GLY A 154 -4.70 -1.03 7.46
C GLY A 154 -4.36 0.41 7.82
N PRO A 155 -3.12 0.71 8.23
CA PRO A 155 -2.71 2.08 8.50
C PRO A 155 -2.54 2.92 7.22
N GLY A 156 -2.84 4.22 7.33
CA GLY A 156 -2.79 5.17 6.21
C GLY A 156 -3.66 4.73 5.05
N THR A 157 -3.13 4.76 3.82
CA THR A 157 -3.86 4.29 2.63
C THR A 157 -4.12 2.78 2.62
N GLY A 158 -3.54 2.00 3.54
CA GLY A 158 -3.90 0.60 3.75
C GLY A 158 -5.37 0.39 4.17
N ILE A 159 -6.08 1.45 4.56
CA ILE A 159 -7.52 1.39 4.83
C ILE A 159 -8.37 1.25 3.55
N ALA A 160 -7.79 1.51 2.37
CA ALA A 160 -8.50 1.57 1.09
C ALA A 160 -9.47 0.40 0.85
N PRO A 161 -9.02 -0.88 0.83
CA PRO A 161 -9.94 -1.98 0.57
C PRO A 161 -10.94 -2.19 1.72
N PHE A 162 -10.60 -1.83 2.96
CA PHE A 162 -11.52 -1.98 4.08
C PHE A 162 -12.72 -1.05 3.95
N ARG A 163 -12.56 0.09 3.26
CA ARG A 163 -13.69 0.96 2.94
C ARG A 163 -14.75 0.25 2.10
N SER A 164 -14.35 -0.48 1.07
CA SER A 164 -15.30 -1.29 0.32
C SER A 164 -15.91 -2.40 1.18
N PHE A 165 -15.14 -2.99 2.11
CA PHE A 165 -15.65 -4.04 3.00
C PHE A 165 -16.77 -3.55 3.92
N TRP A 166 -16.59 -2.44 4.63
CA TRP A 166 -17.65 -1.95 5.52
C TRP A 166 -18.84 -1.37 4.74
N MET A 167 -18.63 -0.84 3.53
CA MET A 167 -19.72 -0.45 2.63
C MET A 167 -20.55 -1.67 2.20
N GLN A 168 -19.90 -2.73 1.73
CA GLN A 168 -20.58 -3.96 1.32
C GLN A 168 -21.28 -4.64 2.50
N ARG A 169 -20.61 -4.70 3.67
CA ARG A 169 -21.18 -5.28 4.88
C ARG A 169 -22.46 -4.56 5.30
N LYS A 170 -22.49 -3.22 5.23
CA LYS A 170 -23.70 -2.44 5.47
C LYS A 170 -24.83 -2.82 4.52
N ILE A 171 -24.57 -2.88 3.22
CA ILE A 171 -25.58 -3.28 2.24
C ILE A 171 -26.12 -4.68 2.56
N ASN A 172 -25.25 -5.64 2.87
CA ASN A 172 -25.65 -7.00 3.20
C ASN A 172 -26.55 -7.05 4.46
N ILE A 173 -26.23 -6.28 5.49
CA ILE A 173 -27.03 -6.18 6.73
C ILE A 173 -28.39 -5.54 6.45
N GLU A 174 -28.42 -4.47 5.66
CA GLU A 174 -29.67 -3.79 5.28
C GLU A 174 -30.57 -4.70 4.44
N LEU A 175 -30.01 -5.44 3.48
CA LEU A 175 -30.74 -6.39 2.64
C LEU A 175 -31.30 -7.56 3.46
N ALA A 176 -30.50 -8.15 4.36
CA ALA A 176 -30.97 -9.19 5.26
C ALA A 176 -32.14 -8.69 6.12
N SER A 177 -32.02 -7.48 6.66
CA SER A 177 -33.07 -6.84 7.47
C SER A 177 -34.35 -6.60 6.67
N ARG A 178 -34.23 -6.04 5.45
CA ARG A 178 -35.37 -5.79 4.54
C ARG A 178 -36.08 -7.08 4.14
N ASN A 179 -35.31 -8.12 3.85
CA ASN A 179 -35.83 -9.43 3.44
C ASN A 179 -36.29 -10.30 4.63
N ARG A 180 -36.27 -9.76 5.86
CA ARG A 180 -36.60 -10.47 7.11
C ARG A 180 -35.82 -11.78 7.28
N GLN A 181 -34.61 -11.83 6.76
CA GLN A 181 -33.73 -12.97 6.87
C GLN A 181 -33.06 -12.96 8.24
N ARG A 182 -33.08 -14.10 8.95
CA ARG A 182 -32.35 -14.28 10.21
C ARG A 182 -30.89 -14.63 9.94
N ILE A 183 -30.16 -13.70 9.32
CA ILE A 183 -28.72 -13.84 9.08
C ILE A 183 -27.99 -13.15 10.24
N SER A 184 -27.02 -13.86 10.81
CA SER A 184 -26.08 -13.30 11.78
C SER A 184 -24.83 -12.81 11.05
N PHE A 185 -24.23 -11.76 11.59
CA PHE A 185 -23.02 -11.14 11.09
C PHE A 185 -21.96 -11.22 12.20
N GLY A 186 -20.79 -11.78 11.88
CA GLY A 186 -19.68 -11.89 12.83
C GLY A 186 -19.16 -10.53 13.32
N GLU A 187 -18.28 -10.52 14.31
CA GLU A 187 -17.65 -9.26 14.73
C GLU A 187 -16.70 -8.74 13.63
N SER A 188 -16.62 -7.43 13.44
CA SER A 188 -15.68 -6.82 12.49
C SER A 188 -14.86 -5.73 13.15
N TYR A 189 -13.57 -6.01 13.33
CA TYR A 189 -12.63 -5.15 14.03
C TYR A 189 -11.72 -4.44 13.02
N LEU A 190 -11.51 -3.14 13.20
CA LEU A 190 -10.59 -2.35 12.39
C LEU A 190 -9.45 -1.83 13.26
N TYR A 191 -8.21 -2.08 12.85
CA TYR A 191 -7.00 -1.48 13.40
C TYR A 191 -6.44 -0.50 12.36
N PHE A 192 -6.69 0.79 12.60
CA PHE A 192 -6.21 1.88 11.76
C PHE A 192 -5.04 2.61 12.44
N GLY A 193 -4.14 3.17 11.64
CA GLY A 193 -3.04 3.97 12.14
C GLY A 193 -2.68 5.13 11.23
N CYS A 194 -2.37 6.28 11.83
CA CYS A 194 -1.94 7.48 11.14
C CYS A 194 -0.91 8.26 11.98
N ARG A 195 -0.47 9.43 11.51
CA ARG A 195 0.52 10.25 12.24
C ARG A 195 -0.17 11.08 13.32
N HIS A 196 -1.23 11.76 12.95
CA HIS A 196 -1.95 12.74 13.75
C HIS A 196 -3.47 12.51 13.69
N THR A 197 -4.17 12.88 14.75
CA THR A 197 -5.62 12.73 14.92
C THR A 197 -6.45 13.58 13.95
N ILE A 198 -5.89 14.70 13.47
CA ILE A 198 -6.57 15.68 12.61
C ILE A 198 -6.04 15.62 11.17
N ALA A 199 -4.72 15.60 10.98
CA ALA A 199 -4.12 15.82 9.67
C ALA A 199 -4.29 14.65 8.69
N ASP A 200 -4.19 13.40 9.17
CA ASP A 200 -4.17 12.21 8.31
C ASP A 200 -5.06 11.06 8.82
N ASN A 201 -6.02 11.37 9.70
CA ASN A 201 -7.08 10.45 10.11
C ASN A 201 -8.21 10.42 9.08
N ILE A 202 -7.91 9.83 7.93
CA ILE A 202 -8.85 9.71 6.81
C ILE A 202 -10.06 8.86 7.18
N PHE A 203 -11.23 9.20 6.62
CA PHE A 203 -12.52 8.54 6.87
C PHE A 203 -13.00 8.55 8.34
N LYS A 204 -12.40 9.33 9.24
CA LYS A 204 -12.75 9.37 10.68
C LYS A 204 -14.26 9.44 10.95
N ASN A 205 -14.97 10.35 10.31
CA ASN A 205 -16.42 10.52 10.51
C ASN A 205 -17.20 9.31 9.99
N GLU A 206 -16.79 8.75 8.85
CA GLU A 206 -17.40 7.55 8.27
C GLU A 206 -17.21 6.36 9.20
N LEU A 207 -16.00 6.16 9.73
CA LEU A 207 -15.67 5.09 10.68
C LEU A 207 -16.48 5.20 11.98
N GLN A 208 -16.55 6.39 12.57
CA GLN A 208 -17.36 6.62 13.77
C GLN A 208 -18.84 6.32 13.51
N GLN A 209 -19.36 6.71 12.35
CA GLN A 209 -20.71 6.36 11.95
C GLN A 209 -20.89 4.85 11.79
N ARG A 210 -19.94 4.15 11.16
CA ARG A 210 -20.01 2.68 10.99
C ARG A 210 -19.98 1.95 12.32
N GLU A 211 -19.22 2.45 13.30
CA GLU A 211 -19.17 1.88 14.64
C GLU A 211 -20.51 2.07 15.38
N ASN A 212 -21.09 3.27 15.31
CA ASN A 212 -22.41 3.55 15.90
C ASN A 212 -23.54 2.75 15.26
N GLU A 213 -23.46 2.48 13.95
CA GLU A 213 -24.41 1.65 13.20
C GLU A 213 -24.20 0.13 13.47
N GLY A 214 -23.16 -0.26 14.23
CA GLY A 214 -22.81 -1.66 14.47
C GLY A 214 -22.26 -2.40 13.25
N ILE A 215 -21.95 -1.68 12.16
CA ILE A 215 -21.34 -2.24 10.95
C ILE A 215 -19.88 -2.62 11.22
N LEU A 216 -19.17 -1.76 11.98
CA LEU A 216 -17.88 -2.07 12.58
C LEU A 216 -18.09 -2.29 14.07
N THR A 217 -17.73 -3.46 14.59
CA THR A 217 -17.91 -3.76 16.01
C THR A 217 -16.95 -2.93 16.87
N ARG A 218 -15.71 -2.76 16.42
CA ARG A 218 -14.67 -1.97 17.10
C ARG A 218 -13.72 -1.31 16.11
N CYS A 219 -13.39 -0.05 16.34
CA CYS A 219 -12.32 0.67 15.65
C CYS A 219 -11.21 1.08 16.63
N TYR A 220 -9.99 0.64 16.36
CA TYR A 220 -8.79 0.99 17.13
C TYR A 220 -7.89 1.92 16.32
N PHE A 221 -7.43 3.01 16.95
CA PHE A 221 -6.66 4.06 16.29
C PHE A 221 -5.25 4.18 16.89
N ALA A 222 -4.23 4.00 16.05
CA ALA A 222 -2.82 4.16 16.40
C ALA A 222 -2.27 5.50 15.89
N TYR A 223 -1.78 6.35 16.80
CA TYR A 223 -1.17 7.63 16.44
C TYR A 223 0.34 7.58 16.67
N SER A 224 1.11 7.81 15.60
CA SER A 224 2.58 7.65 15.65
C SER A 224 3.34 8.95 15.93
N ARG A 225 2.70 10.12 15.81
CA ARG A 225 3.34 11.44 15.96
C ARG A 225 2.46 12.48 16.69
N GLU A 226 1.38 12.05 17.32
CA GLU A 226 0.48 12.95 18.05
C GLU A 226 1.16 13.53 19.30
N GLN A 227 1.07 14.85 19.48
CA GLN A 227 1.74 15.51 20.61
C GLN A 227 1.08 15.11 21.93
N GLY A 228 1.88 14.87 22.96
CA GLY A 228 1.39 14.41 24.27
C GLY A 228 0.92 12.95 24.30
N MET A 229 0.99 12.21 23.18
CA MET A 229 0.66 10.78 23.13
C MET A 229 1.92 9.93 22.94
N LYS A 230 1.94 8.75 23.57
CA LYS A 230 2.98 7.75 23.28
C LYS A 230 2.83 7.26 21.85
N LYS A 231 3.91 7.37 21.07
CA LYS A 231 4.02 6.81 19.72
C LYS A 231 3.53 5.35 19.72
N THR A 232 2.48 5.10 18.95
CA THR A 232 1.78 3.82 18.88
C THR A 232 1.60 3.43 17.41
N TYR A 233 1.81 2.15 17.11
CA TYR A 233 1.52 1.53 15.82
C TYR A 233 0.40 0.48 15.95
N VAL A 234 -0.09 -0.03 14.82
CA VAL A 234 -1.22 -0.98 14.80
C VAL A 234 -0.89 -2.29 15.51
N GLN A 235 0.35 -2.78 15.41
CA GLN A 235 0.82 -3.98 16.13
C GLN A 235 0.79 -3.79 17.66
N ASP A 236 1.03 -2.57 18.16
CA ASP A 236 0.94 -2.30 19.59
C ASP A 236 -0.51 -2.41 20.08
N LEU A 237 -1.47 -2.01 19.25
CA LEU A 237 -2.90 -2.15 19.55
C LEU A 237 -3.36 -3.59 19.47
N ILE A 238 -2.86 -4.36 18.50
CA ILE A 238 -3.10 -5.81 18.42
C ILE A 238 -2.60 -6.48 19.70
N GLN A 239 -1.39 -6.14 20.16
CA GLN A 239 -0.83 -6.69 21.40
C GLN A 239 -1.69 -6.36 22.63
N ARG A 240 -2.17 -5.11 22.75
CA ARG A 240 -3.04 -4.68 23.86
C ARG A 240 -4.38 -5.42 23.88
N ASN A 241 -4.87 -5.82 22.72
CA ASN A 241 -6.14 -6.54 22.55
C ASN A 241 -5.91 -8.03 22.21
N ALA A 242 -4.78 -8.60 22.61
CA ALA A 242 -4.36 -9.94 22.20
C ALA A 242 -5.42 -11.02 22.49
N THR A 243 -6.13 -10.94 23.63
CA THR A 243 -7.19 -11.89 24.00
C THR A 243 -8.34 -11.90 23.01
N ASP A 244 -8.82 -10.73 22.58
CA ASP A 244 -9.89 -10.63 21.58
C ASP A 244 -9.39 -11.11 20.21
N VAL A 245 -8.18 -10.70 19.82
CA VAL A 245 -7.57 -11.13 18.54
C VAL A 245 -7.45 -12.66 18.51
N PHE A 246 -6.98 -13.28 19.58
CA PHE A 246 -6.88 -14.73 19.68
C PHE A 246 -8.25 -15.41 19.64
N ARG A 247 -9.25 -14.88 20.35
CA ARG A 247 -10.63 -15.41 20.32
C ARG A 247 -11.17 -15.41 18.88
N LEU A 248 -11.16 -14.23 18.24
CA LEU A 248 -11.73 -14.05 16.90
C LEU A 248 -11.01 -14.92 15.86
N VAL A 249 -9.67 -14.94 15.88
CA VAL A 249 -8.88 -15.62 14.85
C VAL A 249 -8.79 -17.13 15.08
N VAL A 250 -8.62 -17.58 16.33
CA VAL A 250 -8.30 -18.98 16.65
C VAL A 250 -9.51 -19.75 17.18
N LYS A 251 -10.36 -19.12 17.99
CA LYS A 251 -11.54 -19.81 18.57
C LYS A 251 -12.77 -19.73 17.67
N GLU A 252 -12.90 -18.65 16.91
CA GLU A 252 -14.06 -18.40 16.05
C GLU A 252 -13.74 -18.56 14.56
N ASN A 253 -12.53 -19.03 14.21
CA ASN A 253 -12.07 -19.23 12.83
C ASN A 253 -12.22 -17.97 11.94
N GLY A 254 -12.02 -16.79 12.54
CA GLY A 254 -12.12 -15.52 11.84
C GLY A 254 -11.02 -15.31 10.81
N HIS A 255 -11.28 -14.33 9.94
CA HIS A 255 -10.36 -13.91 8.88
C HIS A 255 -9.54 -12.70 9.35
N PHE A 256 -8.25 -12.68 8.99
CA PHE A 256 -7.30 -11.64 9.34
C PHE A 256 -6.73 -11.00 8.07
N TYR A 257 -7.04 -9.73 7.86
CA TYR A 257 -6.66 -8.96 6.66
C TYR A 257 -5.61 -7.93 6.99
N ILE A 258 -4.56 -7.88 6.17
CA ILE A 258 -3.45 -6.94 6.29
C ILE A 258 -3.32 -6.17 4.98
N CYS A 259 -3.41 -4.85 5.02
CA CYS A 259 -3.22 -4.01 3.84
C CYS A 259 -2.31 -2.82 4.12
N GLY A 260 -1.35 -2.57 3.21
CA GLY A 260 -0.43 -1.43 3.29
C GLY A 260 1.01 -1.80 2.98
N SER A 261 1.98 -1.09 3.58
CA SER A 261 3.40 -1.27 3.25
C SER A 261 3.96 -2.62 3.69
N ILE A 262 4.94 -3.14 2.95
CA ILE A 262 5.64 -4.42 3.25
C ILE A 262 6.17 -4.54 4.68
N GLN A 263 6.80 -3.49 5.22
CA GLN A 263 7.35 -3.53 6.58
C GLN A 263 6.24 -3.68 7.62
N MET A 264 5.18 -2.87 7.48
CA MET A 264 4.04 -2.90 8.40
C MET A 264 3.38 -4.28 8.40
N ALA A 265 3.20 -4.89 7.23
CA ALA A 265 2.61 -6.22 7.16
C ALA A 265 3.50 -7.29 7.81
N SER A 266 4.82 -7.20 7.63
CA SER A 266 5.77 -8.07 8.35
C SER A 266 5.62 -7.94 9.86
N ASP A 267 5.59 -6.71 10.38
CA ASP A 267 5.47 -6.43 11.82
C ASP A 267 4.12 -6.94 12.38
N VAL A 268 3.02 -6.75 11.64
CA VAL A 268 1.68 -7.22 12.01
C VAL A 268 1.61 -8.75 12.00
N LYS A 269 2.18 -9.43 11.00
CA LYS A 269 2.24 -10.90 10.97
C LYS A 269 3.03 -11.45 12.15
N GLN A 270 4.17 -10.83 12.48
CA GLN A 270 4.95 -11.23 13.64
C GLN A 270 4.17 -11.03 14.94
N MET A 271 3.41 -9.94 15.05
CA MET A 271 2.54 -9.73 16.21
C MET A 271 1.41 -10.76 16.30
N LEU A 272 0.77 -11.11 15.18
CA LEU A 272 -0.26 -12.17 15.17
C LEU A 272 0.33 -13.51 15.64
N ARG A 273 1.53 -13.88 15.16
CA ARG A 273 2.26 -15.06 15.64
C ARG A 273 2.48 -15.01 17.15
N TYR A 274 2.96 -13.88 17.65
CA TYR A 274 3.20 -13.67 19.08
C TYR A 274 1.92 -13.84 19.92
N VAL A 275 0.78 -13.32 19.44
CA VAL A 275 -0.54 -13.48 20.10
C VAL A 275 -0.94 -14.96 20.16
N ILE A 276 -0.84 -15.66 19.04
CA ILE A 276 -1.18 -17.09 18.93
C ILE A 276 -0.28 -17.93 19.84
N GLN A 277 1.02 -17.65 19.83
CA GLN A 277 2.01 -18.33 20.67
C GLN A 277 1.71 -18.14 22.16
N THR A 278 1.56 -16.88 22.59
CA THR A 278 1.48 -16.52 24.00
C THR A 278 0.17 -17.00 24.63
N ILE A 279 -0.96 -16.77 23.96
CA ILE A 279 -2.28 -17.12 24.49
C ILE A 279 -2.61 -18.59 24.24
N GLY A 280 -2.23 -19.12 23.07
CA GLY A 280 -2.41 -20.53 22.73
C GLY A 280 -1.44 -21.46 23.44
N ARG A 281 -0.37 -20.93 24.05
CA ARG A 281 0.73 -21.69 24.67
C ARG A 281 1.33 -22.71 23.71
N LEU A 282 1.50 -22.30 22.47
CA LEU A 282 2.03 -23.12 21.38
C LEU A 282 3.55 -22.94 21.25
N SER A 283 4.24 -23.96 20.75
CA SER A 283 5.64 -23.83 20.33
C SER A 283 5.76 -23.06 19.02
N ASP A 284 6.95 -22.56 18.69
CA ASP A 284 7.19 -21.86 17.41
C ASP A 284 6.77 -22.70 16.20
N SER A 285 7.10 -23.99 16.21
CA SER A 285 6.74 -24.91 15.12
C SER A 285 5.22 -25.09 14.99
N GLN A 286 4.48 -25.12 16.10
CA GLN A 286 3.02 -25.20 16.07
C GLN A 286 2.40 -23.90 15.55
N VAL A 287 3.01 -22.75 15.87
CA VAL A 287 2.57 -21.44 15.36
C VAL A 287 2.84 -21.33 13.86
N ASP A 288 3.99 -21.78 13.38
CA ASP A 288 4.30 -21.87 11.95
C ASP A 288 3.25 -22.68 11.20
N GLN A 289 3.00 -23.90 11.67
CA GLN A 289 2.00 -24.78 11.09
C GLN A 289 0.62 -24.12 11.07
N TYR A 290 0.20 -23.50 12.17
CA TYR A 290 -1.10 -22.84 12.24
C TYR A 290 -1.21 -21.65 11.28
N MET A 291 -0.16 -20.84 11.15
CA MET A 291 -0.13 -19.72 10.22
C MET A 291 -0.20 -20.16 8.76
N ASP A 292 0.41 -21.30 8.42
CA ASP A 292 0.33 -21.87 7.08
C ASP A 292 -1.06 -22.48 6.81
N THR A 293 -1.64 -23.18 7.78
CA THR A 293 -3.05 -23.63 7.71
C THR A 293 -4.00 -22.45 7.49
N MET A 294 -3.81 -21.32 8.18
CA MET A 294 -4.62 -20.12 7.95
C MET A 294 -4.52 -19.58 6.52
N LYS A 295 -3.36 -19.69 5.85
CA LYS A 295 -3.21 -19.27 4.45
C LYS A 295 -3.89 -20.27 3.52
N GLU A 296 -3.70 -21.56 3.76
CA GLU A 296 -4.32 -22.65 2.97
C GLU A 296 -5.86 -22.59 3.04
N GLU A 297 -6.40 -22.29 4.21
CA GLU A 297 -7.84 -22.09 4.44
C GLU A 297 -8.34 -20.70 3.99
N ASN A 298 -7.49 -19.87 3.40
CA ASN A 298 -7.81 -18.51 2.96
C ASN A 298 -8.44 -17.65 4.09
N ARG A 299 -7.84 -17.71 5.28
CA ARG A 299 -8.21 -16.90 6.47
C ARG A 299 -7.16 -15.85 6.83
N LEU A 300 -5.95 -15.92 6.27
CA LEU A 300 -4.92 -14.87 6.38
C LEU A 300 -4.72 -14.21 5.03
N HIS A 301 -5.03 -12.91 4.94
CA HIS A 301 -5.07 -12.16 3.69
C HIS A 301 -4.08 -10.99 3.70
N GLU A 302 -3.36 -10.80 2.60
CA GLU A 302 -2.36 -9.74 2.46
C GLU A 302 -2.57 -8.97 1.14
N ASP A 303 -2.78 -7.66 1.24
CA ASP A 303 -2.75 -6.72 0.11
C ASP A 303 -1.60 -5.73 0.33
N ILE A 304 -0.41 -6.14 -0.13
CA ILE A 304 0.85 -5.44 0.14
C ILE A 304 1.14 -4.45 -0.97
N PHE A 305 1.18 -3.17 -0.60
CA PHE A 305 1.70 -2.14 -1.47
C PHE A 305 3.22 -2.31 -1.52
N GLY A 306 3.80 -2.24 -2.73
CA GLY A 306 5.24 -2.31 -2.95
C GLY A 306 6.01 -1.23 -2.17
N LEU A 307 7.31 -1.06 -2.42
CA LEU A 307 8.15 -0.10 -1.70
C LEU A 307 7.52 1.32 -1.67
N ALA A 308 6.80 1.62 -0.59
CA ALA A 308 6.37 2.97 -0.28
C ALA A 308 7.66 3.71 0.02
N VAL A 309 8.06 4.59 -0.90
CA VAL A 309 9.33 5.32 -0.83
C VAL A 309 9.43 5.99 0.54
N ARG A 310 10.17 5.37 1.47
CA ARG A 310 10.54 5.96 2.74
C ARG A 310 11.72 6.85 2.44
N LEU A 311 11.43 8.10 2.06
CA LEU A 311 12.47 9.11 2.19
C LEU A 311 12.67 9.33 3.67
N LYS A 312 13.86 8.95 4.15
CA LYS A 312 14.39 9.49 5.40
C LYS A 312 14.48 11.01 5.20
N LYS A 313 13.42 11.75 5.53
CA LYS A 313 13.56 13.18 5.80
C LYS A 313 14.38 13.28 7.08
N ARG A 314 15.52 13.97 6.98
CA ARG A 314 16.37 14.36 8.11
C ARG A 314 15.53 15.07 9.16
#